data_AF-A0A1A8PJA1-F1
#
_entry.id   AF-A0A1A8PJA1-F1
#
_cell.length_a   1.000
_cell.length_b   1.000
_cell.length_c   1.000
_cell.angle_alpha   90.00
_cell.angle_beta   90.00
_cell.angle_gamma   90.00
#
_symmetry.space_group_name_H-M   'P 1'
#
loop_
_entity.id
_entity.type
_entity.pdbx_description
1 polymer ?
#
loop_
_entity_poly.entity_id
_entity_poly.type
_entity_poly.pdbx_seq_one_letter_code
_entity_poly.pdbx_strand_id
1 'polypeptide(L)'
;MTRLEEKSRIKCDQYWPSRGTETYGMTQVTLLDTIELATFCVRTFSLHKNGSSEKREVRQFQFTAWPDHGVPEYPTPFLAFLRRVKTCNPPDAGPIIAHCSAGVGRTGCFIVIDAMLERIKHEKTVDIYGHVTLMRSQRNYMVQTEDQYSFIHDALLEAVACGNTEVAARSLYSYIQKLAQVESGEHVTGMELEFKRLANSKAHTSRFISANLPCNKFKNRLVNIMPFESTRVCLQPIRGVEGSDYINASCIDGYRQQKAYLATQGPLAETTEDFWRMLWEHNSTIVVMLTKLREMGREKCHQYWPAERSARYQYFVVDPMAEYNMPQYILREFKVTDARDGQSRTVRQFQFTDWPEQGVPKSGEGFIDFIGQVHKTKEQFGQDGPISVHCSAGVGRTGVFITLSIVLERMRYEGVVDIFQTVKMLRTQRPAMVQTEDEYQFCYHAALEYLGSFDHYAT
;
A
#
# COMPACT_ATOMS: atom_id res chain seq x y z
N MET A 1 9.01 16.87 -6.66
CA MET A 1 7.61 16.55 -6.25
C MET A 1 6.64 16.69 -7.42
N THR A 2 6.95 16.09 -8.55
CA THR A 2 6.08 16.03 -9.73
C THR A 2 6.49 14.82 -10.55
N ARG A 3 5.55 14.24 -11.28
CA ARG A 3 5.91 13.40 -12.42
C ARG A 3 6.47 14.30 -13.53
N LEU A 4 7.26 13.73 -14.44
CA LEU A 4 7.76 14.47 -15.61
C LEU A 4 6.60 14.99 -16.46
N GLU A 5 5.54 14.19 -16.57
CA GLU A 5 4.31 14.48 -17.29
C GLU A 5 3.09 14.16 -16.44
N GLU A 6 2.07 15.01 -16.51
CA GLU A 6 0.78 14.84 -15.84
C GLU A 6 -0.33 15.28 -16.80
N LYS A 7 -1.27 14.38 -17.11
CA LYS A 7 -2.33 14.57 -18.14
C LYS A 7 -1.80 15.06 -19.49
N SER A 8 -0.79 14.36 -20.01
CA SER A 8 -0.16 14.70 -21.28
C SER A 8 0.50 16.08 -21.34
N ARG A 9 0.73 16.71 -20.17
CA ARG A 9 1.40 18.01 -20.06
C ARG A 9 2.72 17.84 -19.31
N ILE A 10 3.81 18.21 -19.96
CA ILE A 10 5.14 18.25 -19.35
C ILE A 10 5.11 19.23 -18.16
N LYS A 11 5.57 18.73 -17.01
CA LYS A 11 5.69 19.49 -15.75
C LYS A 11 7.14 19.81 -15.42
N CYS A 12 8.06 18.94 -15.82
CA CYS A 12 9.50 19.06 -15.62
C CYS A 12 10.19 18.26 -16.72
N ASP A 13 11.22 18.82 -17.33
CA ASP A 13 12.12 18.04 -18.18
C ASP A 13 12.99 17.13 -17.32
N GLN A 14 13.35 15.98 -17.88
CA GLN A 14 14.28 15.07 -17.22
C GLN A 14 15.67 15.69 -17.23
N TYR A 15 16.26 15.89 -16.04
CA TYR A 15 17.58 16.49 -15.84
C TYR A 15 18.63 15.51 -15.32
N TRP A 16 18.34 14.21 -15.43
CA TRP A 16 19.21 13.13 -14.96
C TRP A 16 19.34 12.05 -16.05
N PRO A 17 20.46 11.29 -16.08
CA PRO A 17 20.62 10.21 -17.05
C PRO A 17 19.67 9.06 -16.75
N SER A 18 19.07 8.48 -17.80
CA SER A 18 18.26 7.26 -17.63
C SER A 18 19.11 6.02 -17.32
N ARG A 19 20.40 6.03 -17.71
CA ARG A 19 21.38 4.98 -17.42
C ARG A 19 22.80 5.52 -17.55
N GLY A 20 23.74 4.96 -16.80
CA GLY A 20 25.15 5.29 -16.91
C GLY A 20 25.46 6.75 -16.56
N THR A 21 26.31 7.40 -17.36
CA THR A 21 26.83 8.74 -17.11
C THR A 21 26.45 9.70 -18.23
N GLU A 22 25.94 10.88 -17.88
CA GLU A 22 25.74 12.01 -18.79
C GLU A 22 26.43 13.27 -18.26
N THR A 23 26.76 14.21 -19.15
CA THR A 23 27.43 15.47 -18.80
C THR A 23 26.49 16.66 -18.99
N TYR A 24 26.29 17.44 -17.94
CA TYR A 24 25.49 18.66 -17.93
C TYR A 24 26.39 19.86 -17.59
N GLY A 25 26.75 20.64 -18.61
CA GLY A 25 27.73 21.73 -18.46
C GLY A 25 29.11 21.19 -18.04
N MET A 26 29.59 21.60 -16.86
CA MET A 26 30.89 21.15 -16.31
C MET A 26 30.76 19.95 -15.36
N THR A 27 29.56 19.38 -15.20
CA THR A 27 29.29 18.32 -14.22
C THR A 27 28.93 17.02 -14.93
N GLN A 28 29.67 15.96 -14.64
CA GLN A 28 29.30 14.60 -14.98
C GLN A 28 28.39 14.04 -13.90
N VAL A 29 27.26 13.46 -14.29
CA VAL A 29 26.26 12.86 -13.42
C VAL A 29 26.16 11.39 -13.80
N THR A 30 26.43 10.50 -12.85
CA THR A 30 26.33 9.05 -13.04
C THR A 30 25.21 8.50 -12.19
N LEU A 31 24.25 7.82 -12.79
CA LEU A 31 23.21 7.08 -12.07
C LEU A 31 23.83 5.80 -11.49
N LEU A 32 23.84 5.69 -10.16
CA LEU A 32 24.36 4.53 -9.43
C LEU A 32 23.27 3.51 -9.12
N ASP A 33 22.11 3.99 -8.69
CA ASP A 33 21.02 3.14 -8.21
C ASP A 33 19.65 3.82 -8.40
N THR A 34 18.61 3.00 -8.57
CA THR A 34 17.21 3.45 -8.65
C THR A 34 16.32 2.50 -7.87
N ILE A 35 15.62 3.03 -6.87
CA ILE A 35 14.63 2.32 -6.07
C ILE A 35 13.26 2.91 -6.38
N GLU A 36 12.39 2.10 -6.97
CA GLU A 36 10.99 2.46 -7.21
C GLU A 36 10.11 1.88 -6.09
N LEU A 37 9.41 2.78 -5.39
CA LEU A 37 8.42 2.45 -4.39
C LEU A 37 7.04 2.93 -4.86
N ALA A 38 5.98 2.47 -4.20
CA ALA A 38 4.62 2.75 -4.64
C ALA A 38 4.29 4.25 -4.73
N THR A 39 4.89 5.10 -3.89
CA THR A 39 4.54 6.53 -3.79
C THR A 39 5.69 7.49 -4.02
N PHE A 40 6.92 6.98 -4.16
CA PHE A 40 8.08 7.77 -4.54
C PHE A 40 9.20 6.91 -5.13
N CYS A 41 10.10 7.55 -5.88
CA CYS A 41 11.32 6.95 -6.41
C CYS A 41 12.54 7.61 -5.76
N VAL A 42 13.57 6.81 -5.46
CA VAL A 42 14.88 7.28 -4.98
C VAL A 42 15.92 6.95 -6.03
N ARG A 43 16.69 7.95 -6.45
CA ARG A 43 17.83 7.77 -7.35
C ARG A 43 19.10 8.24 -6.68
N THR A 44 20.15 7.42 -6.73
CA THR A 44 21.47 7.76 -6.17
C THR A 44 22.41 8.08 -7.32
N PHE A 45 23.08 9.23 -7.23
CA PHE A 45 23.98 9.74 -8.25
C PHE A 45 25.39 9.98 -7.70
N SER A 46 26.40 9.74 -8.52
CA SER A 46 27.74 10.30 -8.33
C SER A 46 27.91 11.52 -9.24
N LEU A 47 28.31 12.63 -8.66
CA LEU A 47 28.62 13.88 -9.34
C LEU A 47 30.13 14.08 -9.36
N HIS A 48 30.64 14.48 -10.51
CA HIS A 48 32.05 14.80 -10.71
C HIS A 48 32.16 16.08 -11.55
N LYS A 49 32.90 17.08 -11.04
CA LYS A 49 33.11 18.34 -11.76
C LYS A 49 34.39 18.25 -12.58
N ASN A 50 34.31 18.57 -13.87
CA ASN A 50 35.46 18.57 -14.77
C ASN A 50 36.57 19.48 -14.23
N GLY A 51 37.80 18.96 -14.16
CA GLY A 51 38.96 19.66 -13.60
C GLY A 51 39.11 19.57 -12.08
N SER A 52 38.21 18.87 -11.38
CA SER A 52 38.35 18.51 -9.97
C SER A 52 38.48 16.98 -9.84
N SER A 53 39.18 16.49 -8.82
CA SER A 53 39.16 15.07 -8.44
C SER A 53 38.03 14.74 -7.45
N GLU A 54 37.29 15.75 -6.99
CA GLU A 54 36.23 15.61 -6.01
C GLU A 54 35.01 14.90 -6.62
N LYS A 55 34.51 13.89 -5.91
CA LYS A 55 33.25 13.22 -6.19
C LYS A 55 32.27 13.48 -5.06
N ARG A 56 31.01 13.72 -5.42
CA ARG A 56 29.91 13.87 -4.45
C ARG A 56 28.82 12.86 -4.73
N GLU A 57 28.22 12.32 -3.67
CA GLU A 57 26.99 11.55 -3.78
C GLU A 57 25.79 12.50 -3.65
N VAL A 58 24.77 12.32 -4.50
CA VAL A 58 23.50 13.02 -4.41
C VAL A 58 22.36 12.03 -4.51
N ARG A 59 21.36 12.16 -3.65
CA ARG A 59 20.13 11.36 -3.72
C ARG A 59 18.97 12.24 -4.13
N GLN A 60 18.29 11.86 -5.21
CA GLN A 60 17.05 12.50 -5.65
C GLN A 60 15.86 11.69 -5.11
N PHE A 61 14.93 12.39 -4.50
CA PHE A 61 13.66 11.83 -4.01
C PHE A 61 12.50 12.40 -4.84
N GLN A 62 11.89 11.57 -5.67
CA GLN A 62 10.76 11.94 -6.51
C GLN A 62 9.46 11.39 -5.94
N PHE A 63 8.68 12.23 -5.26
CA PHE A 63 7.30 11.88 -4.87
C PHE A 63 6.39 11.78 -6.11
N THR A 64 5.76 10.61 -6.30
CA THR A 64 4.96 10.25 -7.49
C THR A 64 3.45 10.15 -7.20
N ALA A 65 3.04 10.17 -5.93
CA ALA A 65 1.64 10.03 -5.51
C ALA A 65 0.89 11.36 -5.30
N TRP A 66 1.39 12.48 -5.83
CA TRP A 66 0.62 13.74 -5.84
C TRP A 66 -0.36 13.73 -7.01
N PRO A 67 -1.67 13.99 -6.80
CA PRO A 67 -2.66 13.94 -7.87
C PRO A 67 -2.50 15.10 -8.87
N ASP A 68 -3.01 14.89 -10.09
CA ASP A 68 -2.91 15.92 -11.14
C ASP A 68 -3.73 17.19 -10.81
N HIS A 69 -4.82 17.03 -10.05
CA HIS A 69 -5.64 18.14 -9.52
C HIS A 69 -5.71 18.06 -8.00
N GLY A 70 -5.69 19.22 -7.36
CA GLY A 70 -5.80 19.34 -5.91
C GLY A 70 -4.55 18.84 -5.16
N VAL A 71 -4.82 18.18 -4.03
CA VAL A 71 -3.84 17.66 -3.07
C VAL A 71 -4.12 16.19 -2.80
N PRO A 72 -3.14 15.41 -2.28
CA PRO A 72 -3.41 14.04 -1.86
C PRO A 72 -4.59 13.95 -0.90
N GLU A 73 -5.48 12.95 -1.08
CA GLU A 73 -6.64 12.73 -0.20
C GLU A 73 -6.21 12.48 1.26
N TYR A 74 -5.02 11.88 1.45
CA TYR A 74 -4.43 11.60 2.75
C TYR A 74 -2.97 12.08 2.79
N PRO A 75 -2.51 12.63 3.93
CA PRO A 75 -1.13 13.07 4.07
C PRO A 75 -0.15 11.92 4.35
N THR A 76 -0.62 10.72 4.71
CA THR A 76 0.19 9.56 5.09
C THR A 76 1.33 9.25 4.10
N PRO A 77 1.11 9.18 2.77
CA PRO A 77 2.19 8.91 1.82
C PRO A 77 3.25 10.01 1.80
N PHE A 78 2.80 11.26 1.95
CA PHE A 78 3.68 12.42 1.92
C PHE A 78 4.52 12.54 3.20
N LEU A 79 3.94 12.22 4.36
CA LEU A 79 4.67 12.17 5.63
C LEU A 79 5.73 11.05 5.62
N ALA A 80 5.41 9.87 5.07
CA ALA A 80 6.38 8.79 4.90
C ALA A 80 7.53 9.20 3.97
N PHE A 81 7.23 9.86 2.85
CA PHE A 81 8.21 10.44 1.94
C PHE A 81 9.14 11.44 2.67
N LEU A 82 8.58 12.37 3.44
CA LEU A 82 9.34 13.38 4.16
C LEU A 82 10.26 12.76 5.22
N ARG A 83 9.76 11.79 6.00
CA ARG A 83 10.60 11.02 6.95
C ARG A 83 11.78 10.37 6.23
N ARG A 84 11.56 9.75 5.08
CA ARG A 84 12.63 9.10 4.30
C ARG A 84 13.66 10.12 3.80
N VAL A 85 13.23 11.27 3.28
CA VAL A 85 14.13 12.34 2.85
C VAL A 85 15.01 12.81 4.02
N LYS A 86 14.42 13.04 5.19
CA LYS A 86 15.16 13.52 6.37
C LYS A 86 16.17 12.50 6.89
N THR A 87 15.81 11.23 6.96
CA THR A 87 16.72 10.16 7.40
C THR A 87 17.89 9.95 6.43
N CYS A 88 17.70 10.22 5.14
CA CYS A 88 18.75 10.07 4.12
C CYS A 88 19.59 11.32 3.86
N ASN A 89 19.23 12.49 4.42
CA ASN A 89 20.00 13.72 4.25
C ASN A 89 21.15 13.78 5.27
N PRO A 90 22.43 13.79 4.84
CA PRO A 90 23.55 13.89 5.77
C PRO A 90 23.49 15.19 6.59
N PRO A 91 23.83 15.17 7.88
CA PRO A 91 23.74 16.35 8.75
C PRO A 91 24.71 17.47 8.35
N ASP A 92 25.78 17.13 7.64
CA ASP A 92 26.81 18.04 7.11
C ASP A 92 26.56 18.48 5.65
N ALA A 93 25.44 18.05 5.05
CA ALA A 93 25.08 18.44 3.70
C ALA A 93 24.69 19.93 3.61
N GLY A 94 24.79 20.49 2.40
CA GLY A 94 24.22 21.80 2.08
C GLY A 94 22.67 21.80 2.10
N PRO A 95 22.04 22.93 1.74
CA PRO A 95 20.58 23.03 1.70
C PRO A 95 19.93 21.98 0.79
N ILE A 96 18.82 21.38 1.24
CA ILE A 96 18.02 20.48 0.42
C ILE A 96 17.42 21.27 -0.76
N ILE A 97 17.64 20.78 -1.98
CA ILE A 97 17.05 21.35 -3.20
C ILE A 97 15.65 20.74 -3.40
N ALA A 98 14.60 21.53 -3.20
CA ALA A 98 13.22 21.10 -3.36
C ALA A 98 12.57 21.76 -4.59
N HIS A 99 12.03 20.95 -5.51
CA HIS A 99 11.37 21.48 -6.72
C HIS A 99 10.09 20.70 -7.10
N CYS A 100 9.24 21.35 -7.88
CA CYS A 100 8.11 20.75 -8.60
C CYS A 100 8.14 21.19 -10.06
N SER A 101 7.11 21.87 -10.56
CA SER A 101 7.13 22.54 -11.86
C SER A 101 7.59 24.00 -11.70
N ALA A 102 6.72 24.89 -11.19
CA ALA A 102 7.09 26.30 -10.91
C ALA A 102 7.92 26.48 -9.60
N GLY A 103 8.06 25.42 -8.80
CA GLY A 103 8.83 25.47 -7.55
C GLY A 103 8.21 26.33 -6.45
N VAL A 104 6.87 26.44 -6.38
CA VAL A 104 6.18 27.30 -5.39
C VAL A 104 5.07 26.58 -4.62
N GLY A 105 4.21 25.81 -5.30
CA GLY A 105 3.08 25.11 -4.69
C GLY A 105 3.48 23.88 -3.87
N ARG A 106 3.61 22.71 -4.52
CA ARG A 106 4.05 21.45 -3.87
C ARG A 106 5.39 21.60 -3.13
N THR A 107 6.30 22.40 -3.69
CA THR A 107 7.56 22.79 -3.04
C THR A 107 7.33 23.51 -1.72
N GLY A 108 6.39 24.45 -1.68
CA GLY A 108 6.01 25.14 -0.46
C GLY A 108 5.44 24.19 0.59
N CYS A 109 4.54 23.28 0.20
CA CYS A 109 3.99 22.28 1.13
C CYS A 109 5.09 21.45 1.80
N PHE A 110 6.06 20.95 1.01
CA PHE A 110 7.18 20.18 1.55
C PHE A 110 7.99 20.95 2.60
N ILE A 111 8.39 22.18 2.26
CA ILE A 111 9.24 22.99 3.14
C ILE A 111 8.49 23.35 4.43
N VAL A 112 7.23 23.78 4.35
CA VAL A 112 6.45 24.16 5.54
C VAL A 112 6.22 22.96 6.45
N ILE A 113 5.83 21.81 5.89
CA ILE A 113 5.59 20.61 6.69
C ILE A 113 6.90 20.17 7.36
N ASP A 114 8.03 20.16 6.65
CA ASP A 114 9.33 19.80 7.22
C ASP A 114 9.74 20.73 8.37
N ALA A 115 9.65 22.04 8.16
CA ALA A 115 9.99 23.04 9.16
C ALA A 115 9.10 22.95 10.41
N MET A 116 7.80 22.75 10.22
CA MET A 116 6.85 22.63 11.32
C MET A 116 7.01 21.31 12.08
N LEU A 117 7.31 20.20 11.40
CA LEU A 117 7.64 18.94 12.06
C LEU A 117 8.89 19.05 12.94
N GLU A 118 9.90 19.80 12.50
CA GLU A 118 11.07 20.08 13.32
C GLU A 118 10.71 20.99 14.50
N ARG A 119 9.94 22.06 14.27
CA ARG A 119 9.46 22.95 15.33
C ARG A 119 8.66 22.22 16.41
N ILE A 120 7.76 21.31 16.04
CA ILE A 120 6.97 20.52 16.99
C ILE A 120 7.86 19.69 17.93
N LYS A 121 9.03 19.21 17.47
CA LYS A 121 9.95 18.46 18.33
C LYS A 121 10.46 19.32 19.48
N HIS A 122 10.82 20.57 19.20
CA HIS A 122 11.47 21.49 20.15
C HIS A 122 10.48 22.34 20.94
N GLU A 123 9.45 22.88 20.29
CA GLU A 123 8.59 23.92 20.88
C GLU A 123 7.18 23.46 21.19
N LYS A 124 6.76 22.28 20.69
CA LYS A 124 5.37 21.78 20.80
C LYS A 124 4.32 22.78 20.26
N THR A 125 4.72 23.64 19.32
CA THR A 125 3.85 24.60 18.64
C THR A 125 4.01 24.50 17.11
N VAL A 126 3.01 25.02 16.40
CA VAL A 126 3.05 25.20 14.94
C VAL A 126 2.70 26.65 14.61
N ASP A 127 3.33 27.20 13.57
CA ASP A 127 3.00 28.52 13.02
C ASP A 127 3.05 28.46 11.49
N ILE A 128 2.04 27.80 10.92
CA ILE A 128 1.93 27.60 9.48
C ILE A 128 1.80 28.95 8.78
N TYR A 129 0.98 29.86 9.32
CA TYR A 129 0.74 31.18 8.77
C TYR A 129 2.01 32.04 8.74
N GLY A 130 2.72 32.14 9.89
CA GLY A 130 3.96 32.91 9.98
C GLY A 130 5.05 32.33 9.10
N HIS A 131 5.20 31.00 9.05
CA HIS A 131 6.21 30.36 8.20
C HIS A 131 5.94 30.53 6.71
N VAL A 132 4.68 30.41 6.25
CA VAL A 132 4.30 30.69 4.87
C VAL A 132 4.51 32.18 4.53
N THR A 133 4.18 33.08 5.45
CA THR A 133 4.44 34.53 5.29
C THR A 133 5.92 34.81 5.10
N LEU A 134 6.78 34.19 5.93
CA LEU A 134 8.23 34.27 5.79
C LEU A 134 8.71 33.71 4.45
N MET A 135 8.26 32.53 4.04
CA MET A 135 8.66 31.95 2.76
C MET A 135 8.26 32.81 1.57
N ARG A 136 7.11 33.49 1.65
CA ARG A 136 6.64 34.42 0.61
C ARG A 136 7.47 35.70 0.49
N SER A 137 8.24 36.07 1.53
CA SER A 137 9.22 37.17 1.42
C SER A 137 10.50 36.76 0.68
N GLN A 138 10.77 35.45 0.59
CA GLN A 138 11.97 34.90 -0.07
C GLN A 138 11.67 34.43 -1.50
N ARG A 139 10.48 33.88 -1.76
CA ARG A 139 10.05 33.41 -3.08
C ARG A 139 8.56 33.66 -3.27
N ASN A 140 8.16 34.11 -4.46
CA ASN A 140 6.77 34.39 -4.76
C ASN A 140 5.87 33.14 -4.64
N TYR A 141 4.63 33.34 -4.21
CA TYR A 141 3.56 32.33 -4.21
C TYR A 141 3.87 31.00 -3.50
N MET A 142 4.83 30.97 -2.57
CA MET A 142 5.08 29.77 -1.76
C MET A 142 3.78 29.33 -1.07
N VAL A 143 3.43 28.06 -1.27
CA VAL A 143 2.07 27.52 -1.03
C VAL A 143 1.04 28.30 -1.85
N GLN A 144 0.74 27.80 -3.05
CA GLN A 144 0.10 28.58 -4.11
C GLN A 144 -1.44 28.57 -4.01
N THR A 145 -2.03 27.49 -3.49
CA THR A 145 -3.49 27.33 -3.43
C THR A 145 -3.97 27.15 -1.99
N GLU A 146 -5.25 27.42 -1.76
CA GLU A 146 -5.91 27.18 -0.46
C GLU A 146 -5.89 25.69 -0.10
N ASP A 147 -6.22 24.79 -1.05
CA ASP A 147 -6.16 23.34 -0.82
C ASP A 147 -4.77 22.88 -0.34
N GLN A 148 -3.70 23.47 -0.88
CA GLN A 148 -2.32 23.20 -0.46
C GLN A 148 -2.06 23.68 0.96
N TYR A 149 -2.64 24.82 1.34
CA TYR A 149 -2.56 25.34 2.70
C TYR A 149 -3.32 24.45 3.68
N SER A 150 -4.54 24.01 3.33
CA SER A 150 -5.31 23.04 4.13
C SER A 150 -4.55 21.72 4.29
N PHE A 151 -3.97 21.19 3.20
CA PHE A 151 -3.21 19.95 3.26
C PHE A 151 -2.03 20.00 4.23
N ILE A 152 -1.39 21.17 4.40
CA ILE A 152 -0.31 21.35 5.39
C ILE A 152 -0.85 21.18 6.81
N HIS A 153 -2.03 21.75 7.11
CA HIS A 153 -2.69 21.57 8.40
C HIS A 153 -3.04 20.09 8.63
N ASP A 154 -3.62 19.42 7.64
CA ASP A 154 -4.00 18.00 7.73
C ASP A 154 -2.78 17.10 7.96
N ALA A 155 -1.66 17.37 7.26
CA ALA A 155 -0.42 16.63 7.41
C ALA A 155 0.20 16.81 8.80
N LEU A 156 0.21 18.04 9.34
CA LEU A 156 0.75 18.30 10.67
C LEU A 156 -0.13 17.73 11.77
N LEU A 157 -1.46 17.82 11.62
CA LEU A 157 -2.42 17.19 12.53
C LEU A 157 -2.22 15.68 12.58
N GLU A 158 -2.10 15.03 11.42
CA GLU A 158 -1.85 13.59 11.34
C GLU A 158 -0.51 13.21 11.98
N ALA A 159 0.55 13.95 11.71
CA ALA A 159 1.87 13.68 12.28
C ALA A 159 1.89 13.79 13.81
N VAL A 160 1.19 14.78 14.38
CA VAL A 160 1.04 14.94 15.84
C VAL A 160 0.19 13.82 16.42
N ALA A 161 -0.93 13.47 15.78
CA ALA A 161 -1.84 12.44 16.29
C ALA A 161 -1.23 11.03 16.25
N CYS A 162 -0.44 10.73 15.20
CA CYS A 162 0.16 9.41 15.03
C CYS A 162 1.49 9.24 15.77
N GLY A 163 2.29 10.30 15.86
CA GLY A 163 3.67 10.23 16.32
C GLY A 163 4.57 9.43 15.37
N ASN A 164 5.79 9.11 15.83
CA ASN A 164 6.70 8.22 15.10
C ASN A 164 6.51 6.77 15.57
N THR A 165 6.08 5.91 14.65
CA THR A 165 5.79 4.48 14.87
C THR A 165 6.73 3.56 14.08
N GLU A 166 7.69 4.14 13.35
CA GLU A 166 8.74 3.38 12.67
C GLU A 166 9.83 2.97 13.66
N VAL A 167 10.21 1.69 13.60
CA VAL A 167 11.18 1.07 14.49
C VAL A 167 12.23 0.36 13.67
N ALA A 168 13.51 0.49 14.06
CA ALA A 168 14.58 -0.32 13.47
C ALA A 168 14.35 -1.80 13.77
N ALA A 169 14.58 -2.70 12.80
CA ALA A 169 14.31 -4.13 12.95
C ALA A 169 14.97 -4.73 14.21
N ARG A 170 16.23 -4.37 14.48
CA ARG A 170 16.98 -4.75 15.70
C ARG A 170 16.32 -4.35 17.03
N SER A 171 15.41 -3.38 17.02
CA SER A 171 14.68 -2.88 18.19
C SER A 171 13.22 -3.33 18.21
N LEU A 172 12.80 -4.18 17.26
CA LEU A 172 11.42 -4.65 17.16
C LEU A 172 10.99 -5.43 18.41
N TYR A 173 11.85 -6.32 18.93
CA TYR A 173 11.55 -7.10 20.13
C TYR A 173 11.25 -6.21 21.34
N SER A 174 12.13 -5.24 21.64
CA SER A 174 11.94 -4.32 22.76
C SER A 174 10.74 -3.39 22.56
N TYR A 175 10.45 -3.02 21.32
CA TYR A 175 9.25 -2.25 20.99
C TYR A 175 7.97 -3.03 21.27
N ILE A 176 7.90 -4.31 20.87
CA ILE A 176 6.75 -5.18 21.15
C ILE A 176 6.58 -5.38 22.66
N GLN A 177 7.68 -5.59 23.40
CA GLN A 177 7.63 -5.66 24.87
C GLN A 177 7.06 -4.39 25.49
N LYS A 178 7.44 -3.21 24.98
CA LYS A 178 6.87 -1.93 25.42
C LYS A 178 5.37 -1.85 25.11
N LEU A 179 4.95 -2.22 23.90
CA LEU A 179 3.53 -2.20 23.53
C LEU A 179 2.68 -3.18 24.37
N ALA A 180 3.26 -4.27 24.85
CA ALA A 180 2.57 -5.22 25.72
C ALA A 180 2.34 -4.71 27.15
N GLN A 181 3.02 -3.63 27.56
CA GLN A 181 2.83 -3.03 28.87
C GLN A 181 1.63 -2.08 28.88
N VAL A 182 1.02 -1.91 30.05
CA VAL A 182 -0.01 -0.89 30.29
C VAL A 182 0.65 0.49 30.24
N GLU A 183 0.11 1.39 29.43
CA GLU A 183 0.68 2.73 29.24
C GLU A 183 0.48 3.58 30.50
N SER A 184 1.46 4.43 30.82
CA SER A 184 1.40 5.26 32.03
C SER A 184 0.23 6.25 31.96
N GLY A 185 -0.66 6.20 32.97
CA GLY A 185 -1.86 7.03 33.02
C GLY A 185 -3.08 6.45 32.31
N GLU A 186 -2.96 5.26 31.70
CA GLU A 186 -4.02 4.57 30.98
C GLU A 186 -4.35 3.22 31.64
N HIS A 187 -5.49 2.63 31.27
CA HIS A 187 -5.93 1.31 31.76
C HIS A 187 -5.74 0.17 30.74
N VAL A 188 -5.06 0.46 29.64
CA VAL A 188 -4.96 -0.39 28.45
C VAL A 188 -3.50 -0.50 28.01
N THR A 189 -3.19 -1.53 27.23
CA THR A 189 -1.81 -1.75 26.73
C THR A 189 -1.44 -0.72 25.66
N GLY A 190 -0.14 -0.51 25.45
CA GLY A 190 0.35 0.29 24.34
C GLY A 190 -0.13 -0.24 22.97
N MET A 191 -0.25 -1.56 22.83
CA MET A 191 -0.79 -2.24 21.63
C MET A 191 -2.25 -1.84 21.38
N GLU A 192 -3.10 -1.92 22.40
CA GLU A 192 -4.50 -1.54 22.32
C GLU A 192 -4.66 -0.05 21.99
N LEU A 193 -3.86 0.82 22.62
CA LEU A 193 -3.86 2.26 22.32
C LEU A 193 -3.42 2.58 20.89
N GLU A 194 -2.36 1.91 20.41
CA GLU A 194 -1.91 2.05 19.04
C GLU A 194 -2.97 1.59 18.03
N PHE A 195 -3.60 0.44 18.27
CA PHE A 195 -4.69 -0.03 17.42
C PHE A 195 -5.91 0.89 17.45
N LYS A 196 -6.29 1.42 18.62
CA LYS A 196 -7.37 2.41 18.75
C LYS A 196 -7.08 3.69 17.97
N ARG A 197 -5.82 4.13 17.88
CA ARG A 197 -5.41 5.28 17.05
C ARG A 197 -5.59 5.05 15.54
N LEU A 198 -5.68 3.80 15.08
CA LEU A 198 -6.01 3.47 13.69
C LEU A 198 -7.51 3.62 13.38
N ALA A 199 -8.36 3.79 14.38
CA ALA A 199 -9.79 4.00 14.16
C ALA A 199 -9.98 5.32 13.39
N ASN A 200 -10.25 5.20 12.10
CA ASN A 200 -10.58 6.35 11.26
C ASN A 200 -11.85 7.03 11.81
N SER A 201 -11.87 8.36 11.79
CA SER A 201 -13.12 9.12 11.77
C SER A 201 -14.06 8.46 10.77
N LYS A 202 -15.30 8.17 11.18
CA LYS A 202 -16.29 7.47 10.33
C LYS A 202 -16.29 8.10 8.93
N ALA A 203 -15.92 7.30 7.93
CA ALA A 203 -15.90 7.76 6.55
C ALA A 203 -17.30 8.24 6.16
N HIS A 204 -17.38 9.45 5.60
CA HIS A 204 -18.64 10.02 5.17
C HIS A 204 -19.30 9.14 4.09
N THR A 205 -20.64 9.07 4.07
CA THR A 205 -21.40 8.19 3.16
C THR A 205 -21.13 8.47 1.68
N SER A 206 -20.74 9.71 1.35
CA SER A 206 -20.31 10.13 0.01
C SER A 206 -19.11 9.37 -0.54
N ARG A 207 -18.38 8.61 0.29
CA ARG A 207 -17.26 7.77 -0.16
C ARG A 207 -17.69 6.39 -0.66
N PHE A 208 -18.98 6.05 -0.59
CA PHE A 208 -19.51 4.71 -0.90
C PHE A 208 -20.68 4.76 -1.89
N ILE A 209 -20.61 5.65 -2.89
CA ILE A 209 -21.73 5.97 -3.78
C ILE A 209 -22.20 4.72 -4.55
N SER A 210 -21.30 4.12 -5.33
CA SER A 210 -21.63 2.96 -6.16
C SER A 210 -22.08 1.75 -5.34
N ALA A 211 -21.44 1.54 -4.18
CA ALA A 211 -21.74 0.42 -3.30
C ALA A 211 -23.13 0.49 -2.65
N ASN A 212 -23.66 1.70 -2.44
CA ASN A 212 -24.97 1.94 -1.83
C ASN A 212 -26.14 1.96 -2.82
N LEU A 213 -25.88 1.92 -4.13
CA LEU A 213 -26.95 1.86 -5.13
C LEU A 213 -27.85 0.64 -4.87
N PRO A 214 -29.18 0.77 -4.99
CA PRO A 214 -30.11 -0.34 -4.73
C PRO A 214 -29.79 -1.61 -5.52
N CYS A 215 -29.37 -1.47 -6.78
CA CYS A 215 -28.96 -2.56 -7.66
C CYS A 215 -27.68 -3.29 -7.22
N ASN A 216 -26.89 -2.73 -6.30
CA ASN A 216 -25.65 -3.32 -5.81
C ASN A 216 -25.75 -3.88 -4.38
N LYS A 217 -26.86 -3.64 -3.67
CA LYS A 217 -27.00 -4.07 -2.26
C LYS A 217 -26.77 -5.56 -2.06
N PHE A 218 -27.32 -6.40 -2.94
CA PHE A 218 -27.17 -7.86 -2.88
C PHE A 218 -25.78 -8.36 -3.28
N LYS A 219 -24.94 -7.51 -3.87
CA LYS A 219 -23.55 -7.85 -4.26
C LYS A 219 -22.58 -7.74 -3.07
N ASN A 220 -23.02 -7.21 -1.94
CA ASN A 220 -22.20 -7.01 -0.73
C ASN A 220 -22.48 -8.09 0.30
N ARG A 221 -21.46 -8.88 0.68
CA ARG A 221 -21.59 -9.91 1.72
C ARG A 221 -21.90 -9.30 3.08
N LEU A 222 -21.29 -8.14 3.38
CA LEU A 222 -21.56 -7.35 4.58
C LEU A 222 -21.86 -5.90 4.20
N VAL A 223 -23.01 -5.39 4.64
CA VAL A 223 -23.49 -4.04 4.31
C VAL A 223 -22.63 -2.91 4.90
N ASN A 224 -21.85 -3.20 5.94
CA ASN A 224 -20.97 -2.24 6.60
C ASN A 224 -19.52 -2.26 6.07
N ILE A 225 -19.21 -3.13 5.10
CA ILE A 225 -17.88 -3.22 4.48
C ILE A 225 -18.04 -2.99 2.97
N MET A 226 -17.78 -1.76 2.55
CA MET A 226 -17.92 -1.31 1.16
C MET A 226 -16.61 -0.69 0.68
N PRO A 227 -16.27 -0.79 -0.62
CA PRO A 227 -15.08 -0.15 -1.17
C PRO A 227 -15.28 1.38 -1.22
N PHE A 228 -14.21 2.14 -1.01
CA PHE A 228 -14.24 3.58 -1.29
C PHE A 228 -14.37 3.83 -2.80
N GLU A 229 -15.08 4.87 -3.19
CA GLU A 229 -15.28 5.23 -4.60
C GLU A 229 -13.96 5.54 -5.31
N SER A 230 -12.98 6.16 -4.61
CA SER A 230 -11.69 6.55 -5.19
C SER A 230 -10.77 5.37 -5.51
N THR A 231 -10.99 4.21 -4.90
CA THR A 231 -10.12 3.03 -5.02
C THR A 231 -10.87 1.76 -5.42
N ARG A 232 -12.19 1.83 -5.65
CA ARG A 232 -12.97 0.65 -6.06
C ARG A 232 -12.43 0.07 -7.35
N VAL A 233 -12.54 -1.24 -7.48
CA VAL A 233 -12.30 -1.91 -8.76
C VAL A 233 -13.54 -1.72 -9.63
N CYS A 234 -13.36 -1.15 -10.81
CA CYS A 234 -14.43 -0.95 -11.79
C CYS A 234 -14.37 -2.06 -12.84
N LEU A 235 -15.52 -2.67 -13.12
CA LEU A 235 -15.68 -3.59 -14.26
C LEU A 235 -16.17 -2.82 -15.49
N GLN A 236 -15.93 -3.34 -16.68
CA GLN A 236 -16.52 -2.80 -17.90
C GLN A 236 -18.05 -2.92 -17.83
N PRO A 237 -18.80 -1.81 -17.98
CA PRO A 237 -20.26 -1.84 -17.91
C PRO A 237 -20.85 -2.72 -19.01
N ILE A 238 -21.84 -3.54 -18.65
CA ILE A 238 -22.63 -4.35 -19.57
C ILE A 238 -23.87 -3.56 -19.98
N ARG A 239 -24.07 -3.37 -21.29
CA ARG A 239 -25.22 -2.63 -21.83
C ARG A 239 -26.54 -3.24 -21.32
N GLY A 240 -27.39 -2.40 -20.75
CA GLY A 240 -28.71 -2.80 -20.24
C GLY A 240 -28.71 -3.39 -18.84
N VAL A 241 -27.55 -3.53 -18.19
CA VAL A 241 -27.44 -4.05 -16.81
C VAL A 241 -26.87 -2.97 -15.90
N GLU A 242 -27.75 -2.29 -15.16
CA GLU A 242 -27.37 -1.28 -14.16
C GLU A 242 -26.51 -1.91 -13.05
N GLY A 243 -25.45 -1.22 -12.61
CA GLY A 243 -24.53 -1.72 -11.58
C GLY A 243 -23.64 -2.88 -12.01
N SER A 244 -23.57 -3.19 -13.31
CA SER A 244 -22.64 -4.21 -13.85
C SER A 244 -21.17 -3.79 -13.79
N ASP A 245 -20.86 -2.51 -13.56
CA ASP A 245 -19.51 -2.02 -13.33
C ASP A 245 -19.02 -2.22 -11.88
N TYR A 246 -19.90 -2.70 -11.00
CA TYR A 246 -19.64 -2.81 -9.57
C TYR A 246 -19.25 -4.24 -9.14
N ILE A 247 -18.19 -4.30 -8.34
CA ILE A 247 -17.81 -5.43 -7.50
C ILE A 247 -17.25 -4.89 -6.17
N ASN A 248 -17.48 -5.59 -5.04
CA ASN A 248 -16.96 -5.18 -3.73
C ASN A 248 -15.47 -5.52 -3.61
N ALA A 249 -14.63 -4.73 -4.28
CA ALA A 249 -13.19 -4.85 -4.29
C ALA A 249 -12.54 -3.46 -4.31
N SER A 250 -11.33 -3.36 -3.76
CA SER A 250 -10.53 -2.13 -3.73
C SER A 250 -9.12 -2.40 -4.24
N CYS A 251 -8.59 -1.49 -5.05
CA CYS A 251 -7.17 -1.46 -5.38
C CYS A 251 -6.37 -1.03 -4.15
N ILE A 252 -5.32 -1.79 -3.83
CA ILE A 252 -4.46 -1.54 -2.68
C ILE A 252 -3.01 -1.46 -3.17
N ASP A 253 -2.27 -0.48 -2.67
CA ASP A 253 -0.86 -0.32 -3.01
C ASP A 253 -0.01 -1.34 -2.25
N GLY A 254 1.05 -1.81 -2.90
CA GLY A 254 2.09 -2.61 -2.26
C GLY A 254 3.27 -1.76 -1.83
N TYR A 255 4.40 -2.42 -1.54
CA TYR A 255 5.63 -1.70 -1.20
C TYR A 255 6.24 -0.99 -2.42
N ARG A 256 6.35 -1.71 -3.55
CA ARG A 256 6.99 -1.22 -4.79
C ARG A 256 6.04 -0.59 -5.81
N GLN A 257 4.80 -1.04 -5.82
CA GLN A 257 3.85 -0.81 -6.91
C GLN A 257 2.52 -0.28 -6.37
N GLN A 258 1.94 0.71 -7.05
CA GLN A 258 0.54 1.07 -6.85
C GLN A 258 -0.39 0.00 -7.41
N LYS A 259 -1.53 -0.22 -6.76
CA LYS A 259 -2.51 -1.25 -7.16
C LYS A 259 -1.86 -2.64 -7.28
N ALA A 260 -0.96 -3.00 -6.36
CA ALA A 260 -0.32 -4.31 -6.33
C ALA A 260 -1.28 -5.43 -5.89
N TYR A 261 -2.36 -5.08 -5.20
CA TYR A 261 -3.38 -6.02 -4.72
C TYR A 261 -4.80 -5.56 -5.04
N LEU A 262 -5.71 -6.52 -5.21
CA LEU A 262 -7.16 -6.30 -5.19
C LEU A 262 -7.73 -6.92 -3.91
N ALA A 263 -8.04 -6.10 -2.90
CA ALA A 263 -8.67 -6.58 -1.67
C ALA A 263 -10.19 -6.68 -1.88
N THR A 264 -10.73 -7.89 -1.82
CA THR A 264 -12.14 -8.18 -2.12
C THR A 264 -12.78 -9.11 -1.11
N GLN A 265 -14.10 -9.07 -1.01
CA GLN A 265 -14.85 -10.07 -0.23
C GLN A 265 -14.75 -11.47 -0.85
N GLY A 266 -14.96 -12.51 -0.05
CA GLY A 266 -15.18 -13.86 -0.55
C GLY A 266 -16.42 -13.89 -1.44
N PRO A 267 -16.31 -14.36 -2.71
CA PRO A 267 -17.42 -14.32 -3.66
C PRO A 267 -18.74 -14.87 -3.10
N LEU A 268 -19.83 -14.28 -3.56
CA LEU A 268 -21.19 -14.81 -3.38
C LEU A 268 -21.55 -15.63 -4.62
N ALA A 269 -22.63 -16.39 -4.57
CA ALA A 269 -23.15 -17.06 -5.77
C ALA A 269 -23.47 -16.00 -6.86
N GLU A 270 -24.09 -14.89 -6.45
CA GLU A 270 -24.53 -13.78 -7.29
C GLU A 270 -23.37 -12.96 -7.89
N THR A 271 -22.17 -13.03 -7.30
CA THR A 271 -21.00 -12.26 -7.73
C THR A 271 -19.86 -13.11 -8.27
N THR A 272 -20.06 -14.42 -8.41
CA THR A 272 -19.03 -15.33 -8.93
C THR A 272 -18.64 -14.98 -10.36
N GLU A 273 -19.59 -14.61 -11.23
CA GLU A 273 -19.28 -14.18 -12.59
C GLU A 273 -18.54 -12.83 -12.63
N ASP A 274 -19.00 -11.86 -11.83
CA ASP A 274 -18.34 -10.55 -11.68
C ASP A 274 -16.88 -10.72 -11.18
N PHE A 275 -16.63 -11.69 -10.30
CA PHE A 275 -15.29 -12.00 -9.79
C PHE A 275 -14.34 -12.50 -10.90
N TRP A 276 -14.75 -13.46 -11.73
CA TRP A 276 -13.91 -13.90 -12.86
C TRP A 276 -13.70 -12.80 -13.90
N ARG A 277 -14.73 -11.97 -14.14
CA ARG A 277 -14.60 -10.77 -14.98
C ARG A 277 -13.56 -9.80 -14.42
N MET A 278 -13.57 -9.56 -13.11
CA MET A 278 -12.57 -8.74 -12.42
C MET A 278 -11.15 -9.25 -12.65
N LEU A 279 -10.92 -10.56 -12.45
CA LEU A 279 -9.60 -11.17 -12.64
C LEU A 279 -9.09 -10.96 -14.07
N TRP A 280 -9.96 -11.18 -15.06
CA TRP A 280 -9.60 -11.02 -16.46
C TRP A 280 -9.32 -9.57 -16.85
N GLU A 281 -10.23 -8.65 -16.52
CA GLU A 281 -10.14 -7.24 -16.92
C GLU A 281 -8.98 -6.51 -16.25
N HIS A 282 -8.61 -6.91 -15.03
CA HIS A 282 -7.50 -6.31 -14.28
C HIS A 282 -6.21 -7.14 -14.34
N ASN A 283 -6.13 -8.12 -15.25
CA ASN A 283 -4.97 -8.99 -15.45
C ASN A 283 -4.48 -9.70 -14.17
N SER A 284 -5.38 -10.03 -13.25
CA SER A 284 -5.04 -10.70 -11.99
C SER A 284 -5.06 -12.22 -12.18
N THR A 285 -3.87 -12.82 -12.15
CA THR A 285 -3.68 -14.27 -12.36
C THR A 285 -3.28 -15.01 -11.08
N ILE A 286 -3.09 -14.30 -9.96
CA ILE A 286 -2.82 -14.88 -8.64
C ILE A 286 -3.96 -14.50 -7.71
N VAL A 287 -4.62 -15.51 -7.14
CA VAL A 287 -5.71 -15.37 -6.16
C VAL A 287 -5.26 -15.94 -4.83
N VAL A 288 -5.48 -15.19 -3.75
CA VAL A 288 -5.21 -15.60 -2.37
C VAL A 288 -6.53 -15.67 -1.61
N MET A 289 -6.87 -16.85 -1.13
CA MET A 289 -8.08 -17.15 -0.36
C MET A 289 -7.68 -17.46 1.09
N LEU A 290 -8.16 -16.66 2.03
CA LEU A 290 -7.76 -16.72 3.44
C LEU A 290 -8.87 -17.26 4.36
N THR A 291 -9.73 -18.12 3.83
CA THR A 291 -10.85 -18.70 4.57
C THR A 291 -11.20 -20.08 4.02
N LYS A 292 -11.83 -20.92 4.85
CA LYS A 292 -12.55 -22.10 4.36
C LYS A 292 -13.88 -21.64 3.74
N LEU A 293 -14.54 -22.48 2.94
CA LEU A 293 -15.87 -22.17 2.40
C LEU A 293 -16.89 -21.91 3.52
N ARG A 294 -16.78 -22.68 4.62
CA ARG A 294 -17.58 -22.54 5.84
C ARG A 294 -16.68 -22.59 7.07
N GLU A 295 -16.98 -21.77 8.06
CA GLU A 295 -16.32 -21.74 9.38
C GLU A 295 -17.40 -21.48 10.44
N MET A 296 -17.32 -22.14 11.60
CA MET A 296 -18.33 -22.06 12.66
C MET A 296 -19.76 -22.30 12.13
N GLY A 297 -19.92 -23.22 11.17
CA GLY A 297 -21.20 -23.55 10.53
C GLY A 297 -21.75 -22.52 9.53
N ARG A 298 -21.11 -21.35 9.39
CA ARG A 298 -21.56 -20.25 8.52
C ARG A 298 -20.75 -20.21 7.23
N GLU A 299 -21.40 -19.89 6.11
CA GLU A 299 -20.70 -19.66 4.86
C GLU A 299 -19.83 -18.38 4.95
N LYS A 300 -18.57 -18.52 4.57
CA LYS A 300 -17.61 -17.42 4.47
C LYS A 300 -17.33 -17.03 3.02
N CYS A 301 -17.40 -18.00 2.11
CA CYS A 301 -17.15 -17.83 0.68
C CYS A 301 -17.94 -18.88 -0.10
N HIS A 302 -18.59 -18.49 -1.19
CA HIS A 302 -19.15 -19.42 -2.18
C HIS A 302 -17.99 -20.09 -2.94
N GLN A 303 -18.15 -21.35 -3.35
CA GLN A 303 -17.16 -22.01 -4.19
C GLN A 303 -17.24 -21.47 -5.62
N TYR A 304 -16.41 -20.48 -5.92
CA TYR A 304 -16.40 -19.78 -7.20
C TYR A 304 -15.57 -20.49 -8.29
N TRP A 305 -15.01 -21.66 -8.00
CA TRP A 305 -14.15 -22.40 -8.92
C TRP A 305 -14.69 -23.81 -9.20
N PRO A 306 -14.44 -24.36 -10.41
CA PRO A 306 -14.73 -25.75 -10.73
C PRO A 306 -13.73 -26.70 -10.06
N ALA A 307 -14.20 -27.86 -9.61
CA ALA A 307 -13.34 -28.91 -9.05
C ALA A 307 -13.04 -30.01 -10.08
N GLU A 308 -14.07 -30.66 -10.62
CA GLU A 308 -13.91 -31.86 -11.46
C GLU A 308 -13.98 -31.59 -12.96
N ARG A 309 -14.85 -30.66 -13.37
CA ARG A 309 -15.14 -30.37 -14.79
C ARG A 309 -15.13 -28.88 -15.04
N SER A 310 -14.80 -28.49 -16.26
CA SER A 310 -14.85 -27.10 -16.71
C SER A 310 -16.19 -26.45 -16.38
N ALA A 311 -16.14 -25.21 -15.93
CA ALA A 311 -17.32 -24.39 -15.69
C ALA A 311 -17.22 -23.11 -16.52
N ARG A 312 -18.38 -22.62 -16.98
CA ARG A 312 -18.48 -21.36 -17.69
C ARG A 312 -19.09 -20.30 -16.78
N TYR A 313 -18.39 -19.19 -16.61
CA TYR A 313 -18.83 -18.01 -15.88
C TYR A 313 -18.91 -16.85 -16.88
N GLN A 314 -20.13 -16.51 -17.32
CA GLN A 314 -20.33 -15.54 -18.39
C GLN A 314 -19.53 -15.88 -19.68
N TYR A 315 -18.50 -15.10 -20.00
CA TYR A 315 -17.64 -15.28 -21.19
C TYR A 315 -16.46 -16.22 -20.95
N PHE A 316 -16.16 -16.56 -19.70
CA PHE A 316 -14.93 -17.25 -19.33
C PHE A 316 -15.20 -18.73 -19.07
N VAL A 317 -14.49 -19.60 -19.78
CA VAL A 317 -14.42 -21.03 -19.48
C VAL A 317 -13.23 -21.27 -18.57
N VAL A 318 -13.47 -21.83 -17.40
CA VAL A 318 -12.46 -22.12 -16.38
C VAL A 318 -12.28 -23.63 -16.32
N ASP A 319 -11.10 -24.09 -16.73
CA ASP A 319 -10.72 -25.50 -16.73
C ASP A 319 -9.82 -25.78 -15.51
N PRO A 320 -10.19 -26.69 -14.60
CA PRO A 320 -9.30 -27.11 -13.51
C PRO A 320 -8.14 -27.95 -14.07
N MET A 321 -6.90 -27.52 -13.84
CA MET A 321 -5.71 -28.17 -14.40
C MET A 321 -4.95 -29.00 -13.37
N ALA A 322 -4.75 -28.46 -12.17
CA ALA A 322 -4.04 -29.13 -11.10
C ALA A 322 -4.51 -28.64 -9.73
N GLU A 323 -4.43 -29.51 -8.73
CA GLU A 323 -4.62 -29.19 -7.32
C GLU A 323 -3.49 -29.84 -6.50
N TYR A 324 -2.80 -29.03 -5.70
CA TYR A 324 -1.72 -29.46 -4.82
C TYR A 324 -2.12 -29.16 -3.37
N ASN A 325 -2.24 -30.22 -2.58
CA ASN A 325 -2.59 -30.13 -1.17
C ASN A 325 -1.30 -30.07 -0.33
N MET A 326 -0.97 -28.89 0.17
CA MET A 326 0.16 -28.65 1.06
C MET A 326 -0.33 -28.66 2.52
N PRO A 327 0.57 -28.80 3.53
CA PRO A 327 0.14 -28.91 4.92
C PRO A 327 -0.76 -27.76 5.42
N GLN A 328 -0.49 -26.53 4.98
CA GLN A 328 -1.18 -25.33 5.49
C GLN A 328 -1.92 -24.54 4.41
N TYR A 329 -1.82 -24.95 3.15
CA TYR A 329 -2.53 -24.31 2.05
C TYR A 329 -2.78 -25.28 0.90
N ILE A 330 -3.69 -24.90 0.01
CA ILE A 330 -3.98 -25.61 -1.24
C ILE A 330 -3.63 -24.69 -2.40
N LEU A 331 -2.88 -25.18 -3.38
CA LEU A 331 -2.64 -24.49 -4.65
C LEU A 331 -3.48 -25.13 -5.75
N ARG A 332 -4.32 -24.33 -6.40
CA ARG A 332 -5.08 -24.74 -7.59
C ARG A 332 -4.62 -23.97 -8.81
N GLU A 333 -4.47 -24.67 -9.93
CA GLU A 333 -4.18 -24.07 -11.22
C GLU A 333 -5.38 -24.23 -12.16
N PHE A 334 -5.77 -23.12 -12.79
CA PHE A 334 -6.87 -23.07 -13.75
C PHE A 334 -6.37 -22.52 -15.07
N LYS A 335 -6.84 -23.09 -16.18
CA LYS A 335 -6.78 -22.43 -17.47
C LYS A 335 -8.09 -21.66 -17.67
N VAL A 336 -8.00 -20.35 -17.82
CA VAL A 336 -9.15 -19.48 -18.07
C VAL A 336 -9.11 -19.04 -19.51
N THR A 337 -10.17 -19.34 -20.26
CA THR A 337 -10.29 -19.01 -21.69
C THR A 337 -11.46 -18.06 -21.91
N ASP A 338 -11.20 -16.93 -22.56
CA ASP A 338 -12.26 -16.03 -23.01
C ASP A 338 -12.91 -16.60 -24.28
N ALA A 339 -14.17 -17.02 -24.18
CA ALA A 339 -14.88 -17.66 -25.27
C ALA A 339 -15.21 -16.70 -26.44
N ARG A 340 -14.97 -15.39 -26.28
CA ARG A 340 -15.22 -14.38 -27.32
C ARG A 340 -14.11 -14.33 -28.36
N ASP A 341 -12.86 -14.51 -27.93
CA ASP A 341 -11.67 -14.39 -28.80
C ASP A 341 -10.71 -15.59 -28.71
N GLY A 342 -10.95 -16.53 -27.79
CA GLY A 342 -10.15 -17.74 -27.61
C GLY A 342 -8.85 -17.53 -26.84
N GLN A 343 -8.56 -16.32 -26.33
CA GLN A 343 -7.36 -16.09 -25.52
C GLN A 343 -7.46 -16.86 -24.19
N SER A 344 -6.32 -17.38 -23.72
CA SER A 344 -6.25 -18.12 -22.45
C SER A 344 -5.17 -17.56 -21.53
N ARG A 345 -5.39 -17.67 -20.22
CA ARG A 345 -4.43 -17.36 -19.15
C ARG A 345 -4.42 -18.47 -18.10
N THR A 346 -3.29 -18.69 -17.45
CA THR A 346 -3.22 -19.55 -16.26
C THR A 346 -3.49 -18.71 -15.02
N VAL A 347 -4.51 -19.07 -14.25
CA VAL A 347 -4.81 -18.46 -12.95
C VAL A 347 -4.47 -19.44 -11.84
N ARG A 348 -3.75 -18.97 -10.83
CA ARG A 348 -3.34 -19.76 -9.67
C ARG A 348 -4.04 -19.26 -8.42
N GLN A 349 -4.71 -20.15 -7.71
CA GLN A 349 -5.38 -19.86 -6.45
C GLN A 349 -4.63 -20.53 -5.30
N PHE A 350 -4.22 -19.73 -4.34
CA PHE A 350 -3.62 -20.13 -3.08
C PHE A 350 -4.66 -20.01 -1.98
N GLN A 351 -5.11 -21.13 -1.41
CA GLN A 351 -6.03 -21.14 -0.28
C GLN A 351 -5.30 -21.50 1.01
N PHE A 352 -5.12 -20.54 1.91
CA PHE A 352 -4.59 -20.83 3.25
C PHE A 352 -5.66 -21.52 4.10
N THR A 353 -5.37 -22.72 4.60
CA THR A 353 -6.34 -23.59 5.29
C THR A 353 -6.15 -23.66 6.80
N ASP A 354 -5.01 -23.16 7.30
CA ASP A 354 -4.60 -23.31 8.70
C ASP A 354 -4.89 -22.07 9.58
N TRP A 355 -5.70 -21.13 9.07
CA TRP A 355 -6.19 -20.02 9.91
C TRP A 355 -7.30 -20.55 10.84
N PRO A 356 -7.21 -20.35 12.17
CA PRO A 356 -8.19 -20.89 13.11
C PRO A 356 -9.57 -20.23 12.97
N GLU A 357 -10.63 -20.99 13.22
CA GLU A 357 -12.01 -20.46 13.09
C GLU A 357 -12.33 -19.37 14.13
N GLN A 358 -11.55 -19.31 15.21
CA GLN A 358 -11.58 -18.27 16.24
C GLN A 358 -10.18 -17.73 16.49
N GLY A 359 -10.06 -16.41 16.59
CA GLY A 359 -8.78 -15.73 16.83
C GLY A 359 -7.83 -15.73 15.63
N VAL A 360 -6.54 -15.79 15.94
CA VAL A 360 -5.42 -15.71 14.99
C VAL A 360 -4.49 -16.92 15.15
N PRO A 361 -3.66 -17.25 14.14
CA PRO A 361 -2.65 -18.29 14.29
C PRO A 361 -1.72 -18.02 15.47
N LYS A 362 -1.30 -19.08 16.18
CA LYS A 362 -0.42 -18.96 17.36
C LYS A 362 1.03 -18.61 17.01
N SER A 363 1.44 -18.92 15.79
CA SER A 363 2.75 -18.59 15.21
C SER A 363 2.54 -18.08 13.79
N GLY A 364 3.41 -17.16 13.37
CA GLY A 364 3.47 -16.61 12.03
C GLY A 364 4.16 -17.49 11.00
N GLU A 365 4.99 -18.46 11.40
CA GLU A 365 5.84 -19.29 10.52
C GLU A 365 5.12 -19.78 9.25
N GLY A 366 3.99 -20.48 9.42
CA GLY A 366 3.22 -21.01 8.31
C GLY A 366 2.62 -19.95 7.39
N PHE A 367 2.24 -18.80 7.96
CA PHE A 367 1.68 -17.69 7.20
C PHE A 367 2.78 -16.89 6.46
N ILE A 368 3.98 -16.80 7.04
CA ILE A 368 5.17 -16.21 6.42
C ILE A 368 5.61 -17.06 5.23
N ASP A 369 5.71 -18.39 5.38
CA ASP A 369 6.01 -19.28 4.24
C ASP A 369 4.95 -19.13 3.16
N PHE A 370 3.66 -19.15 3.53
CA PHE A 370 2.56 -18.95 2.58
C PHE A 370 2.70 -17.65 1.77
N ILE A 371 2.99 -16.52 2.42
CA ILE A 371 3.27 -15.23 1.75
C ILE A 371 4.46 -15.39 0.80
N GLY A 372 5.54 -16.03 1.27
CA GLY A 372 6.73 -16.32 0.47
C GLY A 372 6.42 -17.11 -0.80
N GLN A 373 5.62 -18.18 -0.71
CA GLN A 373 5.24 -19.02 -1.85
C GLN A 373 4.39 -18.25 -2.88
N VAL A 374 3.47 -17.40 -2.42
CA VAL A 374 2.64 -16.56 -3.30
C VAL A 374 3.50 -15.59 -4.10
N HIS A 375 4.38 -14.84 -3.45
CA HIS A 375 5.23 -13.85 -4.12
C HIS A 375 6.31 -14.51 -4.98
N LYS A 376 6.93 -15.60 -4.51
CA LYS A 376 7.85 -16.40 -5.31
C LYS A 376 7.20 -16.90 -6.59
N THR A 377 5.96 -17.37 -6.52
CA THR A 377 5.20 -17.82 -7.70
C THR A 377 4.91 -16.66 -8.65
N LYS A 378 4.52 -15.48 -8.13
CA LYS A 378 4.29 -14.27 -8.93
C LYS A 378 5.55 -13.89 -9.72
N GLU A 379 6.71 -13.86 -9.06
CA GLU A 379 8.00 -13.54 -9.69
C GLU A 379 8.45 -14.62 -10.70
N GLN A 380 8.39 -15.90 -10.32
CA GLN A 380 8.85 -17.02 -11.14
C GLN A 380 8.13 -17.09 -12.50
N PHE A 381 6.84 -16.75 -12.54
CA PHE A 381 6.04 -16.78 -13.76
C PHE A 381 5.87 -15.39 -14.40
N GLY A 382 6.62 -14.38 -13.96
CA GLY A 382 6.62 -13.03 -14.54
C GLY A 382 5.22 -12.40 -14.61
N GLN A 383 4.43 -12.52 -13.53
CA GLN A 383 3.06 -12.02 -13.52
C GLN A 383 3.04 -10.55 -13.05
N ASP A 384 2.79 -9.62 -13.97
CA ASP A 384 2.78 -8.18 -13.68
C ASP A 384 1.47 -7.70 -12.99
N GLY A 385 0.41 -8.52 -13.08
CA GLY A 385 -0.90 -8.19 -12.55
C GLY A 385 -0.98 -8.07 -11.02
N PRO A 386 -2.07 -7.48 -10.49
CA PRO A 386 -2.30 -7.41 -9.06
C PRO A 386 -2.62 -8.80 -8.49
N ILE A 387 -2.28 -9.04 -7.23
CA ILE A 387 -2.70 -10.23 -6.50
C ILE A 387 -4.11 -9.99 -5.94
N SER A 388 -5.08 -10.80 -6.33
CA SER A 388 -6.43 -10.71 -5.77
C SER A 388 -6.49 -11.43 -4.42
N VAL A 389 -6.75 -10.72 -3.33
CA VAL A 389 -6.73 -11.26 -1.97
C VAL A 389 -8.14 -11.16 -1.37
N HIS A 390 -8.66 -12.27 -0.86
CA HIS A 390 -9.95 -12.29 -0.20
C HIS A 390 -9.99 -13.19 1.03
N CYS A 391 -10.95 -12.89 1.90
CA CYS A 391 -11.32 -13.71 3.06
C CYS A 391 -12.85 -13.83 3.08
N SER A 392 -13.51 -13.47 4.18
CA SER A 392 -14.97 -13.30 4.18
C SER A 392 -15.37 -11.91 3.66
N ALA A 393 -15.06 -10.84 4.41
CA ALA A 393 -15.41 -9.46 4.03
C ALA A 393 -14.29 -8.71 3.27
N GLY A 394 -13.11 -9.33 3.16
CA GLY A 394 -11.96 -8.73 2.47
C GLY A 394 -11.27 -7.62 3.25
N VAL A 395 -11.26 -7.67 4.60
CA VAL A 395 -10.65 -6.60 5.44
C VAL A 395 -9.76 -7.11 6.57
N GLY A 396 -10.19 -8.13 7.34
CA GLY A 396 -9.42 -8.67 8.47
C GLY A 396 -8.17 -9.45 8.04
N ARG A 397 -8.30 -10.76 7.85
CA ARG A 397 -7.22 -11.64 7.30
C ARG A 397 -6.60 -11.10 6.00
N THR A 398 -7.41 -10.54 5.11
CA THR A 398 -6.93 -9.85 3.89
C THR A 398 -6.00 -8.69 4.21
N GLY A 399 -6.34 -7.87 5.21
CA GLY A 399 -5.47 -6.81 5.70
C GLY A 399 -4.18 -7.34 6.31
N VAL A 400 -4.24 -8.43 7.08
CA VAL A 400 -3.03 -9.08 7.64
C VAL A 400 -2.09 -9.56 6.52
N PHE A 401 -2.61 -10.28 5.53
CA PHE A 401 -1.81 -10.77 4.40
C PHE A 401 -1.10 -9.63 3.66
N ILE A 402 -1.83 -8.55 3.35
CA ILE A 402 -1.27 -7.41 2.61
C ILE A 402 -0.28 -6.63 3.50
N THR A 403 -0.62 -6.43 4.78
CA THR A 403 0.26 -5.75 5.75
C THR A 403 1.59 -6.48 5.87
N LEU A 404 1.57 -7.79 6.09
CA LEU A 404 2.78 -8.60 6.18
C LEU A 404 3.52 -8.67 4.85
N SER A 405 2.83 -8.80 3.72
CA SER A 405 3.50 -8.74 2.41
C SER A 405 4.33 -7.46 2.23
N ILE A 406 3.80 -6.30 2.64
CA ILE A 406 4.51 -5.01 2.57
C ILE A 406 5.62 -4.93 3.61
N VAL A 407 5.32 -5.28 4.87
CA VAL A 407 6.23 -5.08 6.00
C VAL A 407 7.43 -6.02 5.94
N LEU A 408 7.24 -7.28 5.58
CA LEU A 408 8.33 -8.24 5.50
C LEU A 408 9.28 -7.90 4.35
N GLU A 409 8.75 -7.43 3.21
CA GLU A 409 9.58 -6.92 2.12
C GLU A 409 10.35 -5.66 2.55
N ARG A 410 9.65 -4.67 3.12
CA ARG A 410 10.28 -3.44 3.60
C ARG A 410 11.35 -3.69 4.66
N MET A 411 11.10 -4.60 5.60
CA MET A 411 12.07 -4.99 6.62
C MET A 411 13.34 -5.56 5.99
N ARG A 412 13.20 -6.41 4.96
CA ARG A 412 14.33 -7.00 4.24
C ARG A 412 15.20 -5.96 3.52
N TYR A 413 14.60 -4.94 2.94
CA TYR A 413 15.33 -3.94 2.14
C TYR A 413 15.78 -2.70 2.92
N GLU A 414 15.04 -2.29 3.95
CA GLU A 414 15.30 -1.05 4.69
C GLU A 414 15.73 -1.28 6.14
N GLY A 415 15.58 -2.50 6.69
CA GLY A 415 15.92 -2.80 8.08
C GLY A 415 15.04 -2.06 9.10
N VAL A 416 13.83 -1.64 8.70
CA VAL A 416 12.85 -0.95 9.54
C VAL A 416 11.47 -1.58 9.41
N VAL A 417 10.63 -1.37 10.44
CA VAL A 417 9.27 -1.90 10.55
C VAL A 417 8.35 -0.76 10.99
N ASP A 418 7.21 -0.65 10.34
CA ASP A 418 6.18 0.32 10.69
C ASP A 418 4.79 -0.27 10.39
N ILE A 419 4.30 -1.10 11.32
CA ILE A 419 3.01 -1.79 11.19
C ILE A 419 1.88 -0.75 11.21
N PHE A 420 1.96 0.23 12.11
CA PHE A 420 0.93 1.27 12.26
C PHE A 420 0.73 2.06 10.97
N GLN A 421 1.78 2.63 10.38
CA GLN A 421 1.65 3.40 9.15
C GLN A 421 1.24 2.52 7.97
N THR A 422 1.68 1.26 7.94
CA THR A 422 1.24 0.31 6.91
C THR A 422 -0.27 0.10 6.99
N VAL A 423 -0.82 -0.27 8.15
CA VAL A 423 -2.26 -0.49 8.31
C VAL A 423 -3.06 0.79 8.08
N LYS A 424 -2.57 1.94 8.58
CA LYS A 424 -3.18 3.25 8.32
C LYS A 424 -3.26 3.53 6.83
N MET A 425 -2.20 3.27 6.07
CA MET A 425 -2.18 3.39 4.60
C MET A 425 -3.24 2.51 3.96
N LEU A 426 -3.31 1.23 4.32
CA LEU A 426 -4.33 0.31 3.78
C LEU A 426 -5.74 0.82 4.07
N ARG A 427 -5.96 1.40 5.27
CA ARG A 427 -7.25 1.98 5.69
C ARG A 427 -7.63 3.26 4.95
N THR A 428 -6.70 3.90 4.23
CA THR A 428 -7.05 4.99 3.28
C THR A 428 -7.65 4.46 1.98
N GLN A 429 -7.34 3.21 1.62
CA GLN A 429 -7.69 2.58 0.34
C GLN A 429 -8.86 1.60 0.45
N ARG A 430 -9.04 0.95 1.60
CA ARG A 430 -10.22 0.14 1.93
C ARG A 430 -10.51 0.25 3.42
N PRO A 431 -11.76 0.46 3.85
CA PRO A 431 -12.06 0.61 5.27
C PRO A 431 -11.72 -0.66 6.07
N ALA A 432 -11.37 -0.47 7.35
CA ALA A 432 -11.24 -1.52 8.35
C ALA A 432 -10.21 -2.64 8.04
N MET A 433 -9.24 -2.38 7.14
CA MET A 433 -8.11 -3.29 6.91
C MET A 433 -7.38 -3.58 8.24
N VAL A 434 -7.16 -4.87 8.52
CA VAL A 434 -6.80 -5.40 9.85
C VAL A 434 -7.88 -5.02 10.85
N GLN A 435 -8.85 -5.92 11.07
CA GLN A 435 -10.14 -5.59 11.67
C GLN A 435 -10.12 -5.65 13.19
N THR A 436 -9.31 -6.53 13.79
CA THR A 436 -9.24 -6.72 15.26
C THR A 436 -7.85 -6.42 15.82
N GLU A 437 -7.76 -6.18 17.12
CA GLU A 437 -6.50 -6.02 17.82
C GLU A 437 -5.65 -7.29 17.75
N ASP A 438 -6.25 -8.48 17.89
CA ASP A 438 -5.52 -9.76 17.76
C ASP A 438 -4.87 -9.90 16.37
N GLU A 439 -5.55 -9.49 15.30
CA GLU A 439 -5.00 -9.48 13.93
C GLU A 439 -3.83 -8.49 13.82
N TYR A 440 -3.93 -7.35 14.49
CA TYR A 440 -2.88 -6.32 14.53
C TYR A 440 -1.65 -6.80 15.31
N GLN A 441 -1.88 -7.41 16.48
CA GLN A 441 -0.83 -8.01 17.30
C GLN A 441 -0.15 -9.17 16.56
N PHE A 442 -0.92 -9.98 15.82
CA PHE A 442 -0.37 -11.05 14.98
C PHE A 442 0.57 -10.51 13.90
N CYS A 443 0.30 -9.33 13.32
CA CYS A 443 1.22 -8.71 12.37
C CYS A 443 2.59 -8.40 13.01
N TYR A 444 2.61 -7.94 14.26
CA TYR A 444 3.86 -7.72 15.01
C TYR A 444 4.59 -9.04 15.31
N HIS A 445 3.86 -10.06 15.77
CA HIS A 445 4.44 -11.37 16.08
C HIS A 445 5.06 -12.04 14.85
N ALA A 446 4.35 -12.05 13.72
CA ALA A 446 4.88 -12.60 12.47
C ALA A 446 6.09 -11.80 11.94
N ALA A 447 6.09 -10.47 12.09
CA ALA A 447 7.26 -9.65 11.74
C ALA A 447 8.48 -9.99 12.62
N LEU A 448 8.28 -10.25 13.91
CA LEU A 448 9.34 -10.66 14.83
C LEU A 448 9.87 -12.07 14.53
N GLU A 449 9.00 -13.03 14.24
CA GLU A 449 9.39 -14.39 13.84
C GLU A 449 10.18 -14.37 12.53
N TYR A 450 9.75 -13.58 11.54
CA TYR A 450 10.49 -13.40 10.30
C TYR A 450 11.88 -12.80 10.53
N LEU A 451 12.00 -11.82 11.43
CA LEU A 451 13.30 -11.25 11.80
C LEU A 451 14.23 -12.33 12.38
N GLY A 452 13.74 -13.17 13.28
CA GLY A 452 14.52 -14.27 13.86
C GLY A 452 14.97 -15.32 12.83
N SER A 453 14.25 -15.44 11.70
CA SER A 453 14.66 -16.32 10.60
C SER A 453 15.90 -15.80 9.84
N PHE A 454 16.13 -14.47 9.78
CA PHE A 454 17.32 -13.91 9.12
C PHE A 454 18.62 -14.12 9.91
N ASP A 455 18.55 -14.02 11.24
CA ASP A 455 19.73 -14.18 12.09
C ASP A 455 20.36 -15.59 11.97
N HIS A 456 19.58 -16.59 11.52
CA HIS A 456 20.07 -17.94 11.24
C HIS A 456 20.75 -18.10 9.87
N TYR A 457 20.57 -17.16 8.93
CA TYR A 457 21.20 -17.15 7.61
C TYR A 457 22.33 -16.12 7.47
N ALA A 458 22.54 -15.28 8.49
CA ALA A 458 23.60 -14.26 8.55
C ALA A 458 24.83 -14.69 9.39
N THR A 459 24.82 -15.89 9.95
CA THR A 459 25.99 -16.62 10.50
C THR A 459 26.41 -17.71 9.55
#